data_AF-A0AAV6KPP0-F1
#
_entry.id   AF-A0AAV6KPP0-F1
#
_cell.length_a   1.000
_cell.length_b   1.000
_cell.length_c   1.000
_cell.angle_alpha   90.00
_cell.angle_beta   90.00
_cell.angle_gamma   90.00
#
_symmetry.space_group_name_H-M   'P 1'
#
loop_
_entity.id
_entity.type
_entity.pdbx_description
1 polymer ?
#
loop_
_entity_poly.entity_id
_entity_poly.type
_entity_poly.pdbx_seq_one_letter_code
_entity_poly.pdbx_strand_id
1 'polypeptide(L)'
;MILLILFYLTQLKKENKHIDLSLPPVRFGPEEDVNYEGLTTALRKAVRLQCAIQASDGHWPAEHSGPMFLTPALVSFVRTCVY
;
A
#
# COMPACT_ATOMS: atom_id res chain seq x y z
N MET A 1 9.95 3.68 -8.59
CA MET A 1 9.39 3.49 -7.23
C MET A 1 8.08 4.26 -7.04
N ILE A 2 8.06 5.59 -7.10
CA ILE A 2 6.82 6.40 -6.92
C ILE A 2 5.69 6.00 -7.88
N LEU A 3 5.99 5.77 -9.16
CA LEU A 3 5.01 5.32 -10.16
C LEU A 3 4.40 3.95 -9.83
N LEU A 4 5.17 3.02 -9.29
CA LEU A 4 4.68 1.69 -8.91
C LEU A 4 3.72 1.79 -7.72
N ILE A 5 4.04 2.64 -6.75
CA ILE A 5 3.17 2.91 -5.59
C ILE A 5 1.85 3.53 -6.07
N LEU A 6 1.90 4.52 -6.97
CA LEU A 6 0.69 5.15 -7.51
C LEU A 6 -0.16 4.16 -8.33
N PHE A 7 0.48 3.31 -9.12
CA PHE A 7 -0.20 2.25 -9.84
C PHE A 7 -0.89 1.26 -8.88
N TYR A 8 -0.16 0.76 -7.88
CA TYR A 8 -0.70 -0.13 -6.85
C TYR A 8 -1.90 0.48 -6.12
N LEU A 9 -1.81 1.73 -5.68
CA LEU A 9 -2.93 2.44 -5.04
C LEU A 9 -4.14 2.61 -5.95
N THR A 10 -3.93 2.75 -7.26
CA THR A 10 -5.00 2.84 -8.26
C THR A 10 -5.71 1.49 -8.43
N GLN A 11 -4.96 0.39 -8.43
CA GLN A 11 -5.51 -0.96 -8.50
C GLN A 11 -6.33 -1.30 -7.25
N LEU A 12 -5.83 -0.95 -6.06
CA LEU A 12 -6.55 -1.15 -4.80
C LEU A 12 -7.89 -0.40 -4.76
N LYS A 13 -7.94 0.84 -5.27
CA LYS A 13 -9.19 1.59 -5.40
C LYS A 13 -10.20 0.89 -6.33
N LYS A 14 -9.72 0.22 -7.38
CA LYS A 14 -10.57 -0.50 -8.33
C LYS A 14 -11.11 -1.80 -7.74
N GLU A 15 -10.32 -2.51 -6.95
CA GLU A 15 -10.68 -3.79 -6.33
C GLU A 15 -11.57 -3.59 -5.10
N ASN A 16 -11.27 -2.58 -4.28
CA ASN A 16 -11.96 -2.31 -3.01
C ASN A 16 -12.98 -1.17 -3.11
N LYS A 17 -13.87 -1.24 -4.11
CA LYS A 17 -14.94 -0.23 -4.33
C LYS A 17 -15.91 -0.07 -3.15
N HIS A 18 -15.97 -1.07 -2.26
CA HIS A 18 -16.82 -1.05 -1.07
C HIS A 18 -16.22 -0.22 0.08
N ILE A 19 -14.91 0.10 0.03
CA ILE A 19 -14.23 0.87 1.07
C ILE A 19 -14.11 2.32 0.62
N ASP A 20 -14.77 3.18 1.39
CA ASP A 20 -14.75 4.62 1.12
C ASP A 20 -13.44 5.27 1.57
N LEU A 21 -12.60 5.61 0.60
CA LEU A 21 -11.32 6.33 0.77
C LEU A 21 -11.44 7.85 0.48
N SER A 22 -12.66 8.40 0.37
CA SER A 22 -12.90 9.80 0.01
C SER A 22 -12.57 10.81 1.10
N LEU A 23 -12.27 10.35 2.33
CA LEU A 23 -11.87 11.21 3.45
C LEU A 23 -10.76 12.18 3.00
N PRO A 24 -10.87 13.48 3.32
CA PRO A 24 -9.87 14.46 2.93
C PRO A 24 -8.51 14.14 3.58
N PRO A 25 -7.38 14.41 2.89
CA PRO A 25 -6.07 14.31 3.51
C PRO A 25 -5.93 15.39 4.57
N VAL A 26 -5.65 14.99 5.81
CA VAL A 26 -5.27 15.90 6.88
C VAL A 26 -3.75 16.05 6.85
N ARG A 27 -3.27 17.28 6.82
CA ARG A 27 -1.85 17.64 6.93
C ARG A 27 -1.74 18.72 8.00
N PHE A 28 -0.83 18.54 8.93
CA PHE A 28 -0.51 19.54 9.95
C PHE A 28 0.70 20.35 9.49
N GLY A 29 0.68 21.65 9.76
CA GLY A 29 1.85 22.52 9.60
C GLY A 29 2.97 22.19 10.60
N PRO A 30 4.20 22.71 10.38
CA PRO A 30 5.35 22.44 11.26
C PRO A 30 5.21 23.00 12.68
N GLU A 31 4.42 24.07 12.88
CA GLU A 31 4.17 24.71 14.19
C GLU A 31 2.69 24.65 14.60
N GLU A 32 1.88 23.83 13.92
CA GLU A 32 0.45 23.70 14.19
C GLU A 32 0.23 22.62 15.26
N ASP A 33 -0.43 22.98 16.36
CA ASP A 33 -0.80 22.02 17.40
C ASP A 33 -1.76 20.96 16.83
N VAL A 34 -1.45 19.68 17.12
CA VAL A 34 -2.23 18.54 16.63
C VAL A 34 -3.61 18.54 17.29
N ASN A 35 -4.62 18.99 16.53
CA ASN A 35 -6.01 18.95 16.96
C ASN A 35 -6.53 17.50 17.01
N TYR A 36 -7.30 17.17 18.06
CA TYR A 36 -7.91 15.85 18.28
C TYR A 36 -8.78 15.39 17.10
N GLU A 37 -9.58 16.29 16.52
CA GLU A 37 -10.44 15.95 15.37
C GLU A 37 -9.63 15.66 14.11
N GLY A 38 -8.57 16.44 13.86
CA GLY A 38 -7.66 16.22 12.75
C GLY A 38 -6.95 14.87 12.87
N LEU A 39 -6.47 14.55 14.08
CA LEU A 39 -5.83 13.28 14.38
C LEU A 39 -6.79 12.10 14.18
N THR A 40 -8.02 12.21 14.71
CA THR A 40 -9.05 11.18 14.58
C THR A 40 -9.41 10.95 13.11
N THR A 41 -9.49 12.02 12.31
CA THR A 41 -9.77 11.95 10.88
C THR A 41 -8.63 11.29 10.11
N ALA A 42 -7.38 11.67 10.43
CA ALA A 42 -6.18 11.06 9.84
C ALA A 42 -6.10 9.56 10.15
N LEU A 43 -6.30 9.18 11.42
CA LEU A 43 -6.29 7.79 11.86
C LEU A 43 -7.42 6.99 11.19
N ARG A 44 -8.63 7.53 11.14
CA ARG A 44 -9.76 6.88 10.46
C ARG A 44 -9.46 6.62 8.98
N LYS A 45 -8.83 7.59 8.29
CA LYS A 45 -8.40 7.43 6.90
C LYS A 45 -7.30 6.37 6.76
N ALA A 46 -6.32 6.34 7.66
CA ALA A 46 -5.26 5.35 7.67
C ALA A 46 -5.79 3.93 7.87
N VAL A 47 -6.71 3.72 8.82
CA VAL A 47 -7.35 2.42 9.07
C VAL A 47 -8.14 1.95 7.85
N ARG A 48 -8.94 2.84 7.24
CA ARG A 48 -9.68 2.49 6.01
C ARG A 48 -8.74 2.09 4.87
N LEU A 49 -7.61 2.79 4.71
CA LEU A 49 -6.61 2.41 3.72
C LEU A 49 -6.01 1.04 4.01
N GLN A 50 -5.70 0.74 5.27
CA GLN A 50 -5.18 -0.58 5.66
C GLN A 50 -6.20 -1.69 5.38
N CYS A 51 -7.47 -1.49 5.70
CA CYS A 51 -8.52 -2.46 5.31
C CYS A 51 -8.63 -2.62 3.79
N ALA A 52 -8.46 -1.53 3.03
CA ALA A 52 -8.52 -1.57 1.57
C ALA A 52 -7.32 -2.22 0.88
N ILE A 53 -6.24 -2.52 1.60
CA ILE A 53 -5.09 -3.26 1.05
C ILE A 53 -5.00 -4.68 1.59
N GLN A 54 -5.87 -5.06 2.53
CA GLN A 54 -5.91 -6.40 3.10
C GLN A 54 -6.31 -7.40 2.01
N ALA A 55 -5.52 -8.47 1.87
CA ALA A 55 -5.84 -9.56 0.98
C ALA A 55 -7.06 -10.36 1.49
N SER A 56 -7.69 -11.13 0.61
CA SER A 56 -8.91 -11.90 0.91
C SER A 56 -8.77 -12.93 2.03
N ASP A 57 -7.56 -13.41 2.28
CA ASP A 57 -7.20 -14.34 3.36
C ASP A 57 -6.79 -13.60 4.66
N GLY A 58 -6.86 -12.27 4.67
CA GLY A 58 -6.63 -11.42 5.82
C GLY A 58 -5.19 -10.94 5.99
N HIS A 59 -4.23 -11.35 5.14
CA HIS A 59 -2.86 -10.84 5.22
C HIS A 59 -2.73 -9.43 4.62
N TRP A 60 -1.69 -8.71 5.03
CA TRP A 60 -1.30 -7.44 4.40
C TRP A 60 -0.13 -7.68 3.45
N PRO A 61 -0.33 -7.59 2.14
CA PRO A 61 0.76 -7.72 1.18
C PRO A 61 1.73 -6.55 1.35
N ALA A 62 2.98 -6.88 1.69
CA ALA A 62 4.07 -5.92 1.73
C ALA A 62 4.98 -6.15 0.54
N GLU A 63 5.30 -5.08 -0.18
CA GLU A 63 6.39 -5.12 -1.15
C GLU A 63 7.71 -5.27 -0.37
N HIS A 64 8.21 -6.50 -0.27
CA HIS A 64 9.54 -6.75 0.29
C HIS A 64 10.62 -6.41 -0.77
N SER A 65 10.78 -5.12 -1.06
CA SER A 65 11.84 -4.62 -1.94
C SER A 65 13.18 -4.60 -1.21
N GLY A 66 13.83 -5.75 -1.12
CA GLY A 66 15.23 -5.91 -0.72
C GLY A 66 16.18 -5.96 -1.93
N PRO A 67 17.51 -6.01 -1.73
CA PRO A 67 18.43 -6.24 -2.83
C PRO A 67 18.06 -7.58 -3.50
N MET A 68 17.81 -7.51 -4.81
CA MET A 68 17.34 -8.61 -5.67
C MET A 68 18.42 -9.67 -5.89
N PHE A 69 19.01 -10.23 -4.83
CA PHE A 69 20.00 -11.31 -4.93
C PHE A 69 19.39 -12.63 -5.41
N LEU A 70 18.09 -12.83 -5.18
CA LEU A 70 17.39 -14.06 -5.56
C LEU A 70 16.87 -14.06 -7.00
N THR A 71 16.65 -12.88 -7.59
CA THR A 71 16.06 -12.75 -8.94
C THR A 71 16.94 -13.38 -10.03
N PRO A 72 18.28 -13.17 -10.08
CA PRO A 72 19.13 -13.81 -11.08
C PRO A 72 19.14 -15.35 -11.00
N ALA A 73 19.17 -15.91 -9.79
CA ALA A 73 19.14 -17.36 -9.60
C ALA A 73 17.79 -17.97 -10.04
N LEU A 74 16.69 -17.28 -9.77
CA LEU A 74 15.35 -17.69 -10.18
C LEU A 74 15.22 -17.74 -11.72
N VAL A 75 15.72 -16.72 -12.42
CA VAL A 75 15.70 -16.65 -13.90
C VAL A 75 16.52 -17.80 -14.51
N SER A 76 17.68 -18.10 -13.93
CA SER A 76 18.52 -19.22 -14.38
C SER A 76 17.80 -20.57 -14.22
N PHE A 77 17.22 -20.81 -13.03
CA PHE A 77 16.49 -22.04 -12.72
C PHE A 77 15.29 -22.28 -13.67
N VAL A 78 14.45 -21.26 -13.85
CA VAL A 78 13.28 -21.37 -14.75
C VAL A 78 13.73 -21.67 -16.18
N ARG A 79 14.83 -21.06 -16.64
CA ARG A 79 15.38 -21.35 -17.97
C ARG A 79 15.87 -22.79 -18.08
N THR A 80 16.48 -23.36 -17.04
CA THR A 80 16.96 -24.75 -17.07
C THR A 80 15.86 -25.81 -16.91
N CYS A 81 14.67 -25.45 -16.44
CA CYS A 81 13.56 -26.40 -16.30
C CYS A 81 12.63 -26.44 -17.54
N VAL A 82 12.76 -25.48 -18.45
CA VAL A 82 11.95 -25.35 -19.67
C VAL A 82 12.68 -25.88 -20.92
N TYR A 83 13.97 -26.22 -20.78
CA TYR A 83 14.78 -26.96 -21.75
C TYR A 83 15.18 -28.31 -21.17
#